data_AF-A0A935RP83-F1
#
_entry.id   AF-A0A935RP83-F1
#
_cell.length_a   1.000
_cell.length_b   1.000
_cell.length_c   1.000
_cell.angle_alpha   90.00
_cell.angle_beta   90.00
_cell.angle_gamma   90.00
#
_symmetry.space_group_name_H-M   'P 1'
#
loop_
_entity.id
_entity.type
_entity.pdbx_description
1 polymer ?
#
loop_
_entity_poly.entity_id
_entity_poly.type
_entity_poly.pdbx_seq_one_letter_code
_entity_poly.pdbx_strand_id
1 'polypeptide(L)'
;MISRRREKKAQSDFVVGFPHEKHIEIVSMGGERPVTFANASFVAGKARLAGEESCSVCHQTYKPQGDSPDEFVTPPPPKLGDAFWLKKGTFKTAPIGHTTCFTCHSADSGMTPVPSDCAACHSLKPAQPKADVDEKLIADMKIDDKRMLDSWRLRDSSGKYQHAYAAHSDMECATCHNVVKMNTADPLTKRVGIASCAMCHVTATAGDGGSLNVEVDARQKDAKFQCIKCHIAFGKLPIPESHTKAITEAGGE
;
A
#
# COMPACT_ATOMS: atom_id res chain seq x y z
N MET A 1 -13.60 13.13 -42.24
CA MET A 1 -13.48 13.32 -40.77
C MET A 1 -13.16 11.99 -40.13
N ILE A 2 -11.90 11.72 -39.81
CA ILE A 2 -11.50 10.50 -39.09
C ILE A 2 -11.68 10.78 -37.60
N SER A 3 -12.72 10.20 -37.00
CA SER A 3 -12.96 10.22 -35.57
C SER A 3 -11.84 9.44 -34.87
N ARG A 4 -10.94 10.15 -34.18
CA ARG A 4 -9.95 9.55 -33.28
C ARG A 4 -10.72 8.88 -32.13
N ARG A 5 -10.92 7.56 -32.20
CA ARG A 5 -11.28 6.79 -31.01
C ARG A 5 -10.19 7.05 -29.98
N ARG A 6 -10.55 7.64 -28.83
CA ARG A 6 -9.74 7.57 -27.61
C ARG A 6 -9.32 6.12 -27.45
N GLU A 7 -8.01 5.86 -27.50
CA GLU A 7 -7.44 4.57 -27.13
C GLU A 7 -7.98 4.23 -25.74
N LYS A 8 -8.88 3.24 -25.68
CA LYS A 8 -9.22 2.62 -24.41
C LYS A 8 -7.92 2.00 -23.92
N LYS A 9 -7.36 2.53 -22.83
CA LYS A 9 -6.19 1.93 -22.17
C LYS A 9 -6.50 0.46 -21.97
N ALA A 10 -5.81 -0.42 -22.68
CA ALA A 10 -5.99 -1.86 -22.53
C ALA A 10 -5.64 -2.23 -21.08
N GLN A 11 -6.60 -2.80 -20.37
CA GLN A 11 -6.43 -3.30 -19.02
C GLN A 11 -6.50 -4.83 -19.11
N SER A 12 -5.54 -5.52 -18.51
CA SER A 12 -5.56 -6.99 -18.48
C SER A 12 -6.76 -7.51 -17.70
N ASP A 13 -7.42 -8.53 -18.24
CA ASP A 13 -8.46 -9.32 -17.56
C ASP A 13 -7.87 -10.32 -16.56
N PHE A 14 -6.54 -10.40 -16.45
CA PHE A 14 -5.83 -11.31 -15.57
C PHE A 14 -4.99 -10.57 -14.53
N VAL A 15 -4.82 -11.20 -13.38
CA VAL A 15 -3.89 -10.83 -12.30
C VAL A 15 -2.95 -12.00 -12.02
N VAL A 16 -1.77 -11.69 -11.51
CA VAL A 16 -0.83 -12.71 -11.04
C VAL A 16 -1.21 -13.07 -9.61
N GLY A 17 -1.34 -14.37 -9.31
CA GLY A 17 -1.50 -14.90 -7.97
C GLY A 17 -0.15 -15.03 -7.27
N PHE A 18 0.05 -14.27 -6.20
CA PHE A 18 1.25 -14.32 -5.37
C PHE A 18 0.84 -14.37 -3.90
N PRO A 19 0.62 -15.57 -3.34
CA PRO A 19 0.35 -15.74 -1.92
C PRO A 19 1.62 -15.49 -1.12
N HIS A 20 1.64 -14.44 -0.31
CA HIS A 20 2.84 -14.03 0.42
C HIS A 20 3.26 -15.07 1.46
N GLU A 21 2.32 -15.78 2.10
CA GLU A 21 2.62 -16.87 3.05
C GLU A 21 3.60 -17.92 2.52
N LYS A 22 3.58 -18.20 1.20
CA LYS A 22 4.47 -19.20 0.58
C LYS A 22 5.87 -18.66 0.29
N HIS A 23 6.01 -17.34 0.20
CA HIS A 23 7.23 -16.70 -0.27
C HIS A 23 8.03 -16.06 0.85
N ILE A 24 7.35 -15.55 1.90
CA ILE A 24 7.98 -14.84 3.03
C ILE A 24 9.15 -15.62 3.61
N GLU A 25 8.96 -16.90 3.95
CA GLU A 25 10.00 -17.70 4.61
C GLU A 25 11.22 -17.89 3.70
N ILE A 26 10.98 -18.15 2.40
CA ILE A 26 12.02 -18.35 1.39
C ILE A 26 12.83 -17.07 1.20
N VAL A 27 12.17 -15.92 1.06
CA VAL A 27 12.89 -14.64 0.87
C VAL A 27 13.56 -14.16 2.16
N SER A 28 13.05 -14.57 3.33
CA SER A 28 13.67 -14.27 4.64
C SER A 28 14.91 -15.10 4.94
N MET A 29 15.15 -16.18 4.19
CA MET A 29 16.32 -17.06 4.33
C MET A 29 17.53 -16.65 3.50
N GLY A 30 17.42 -15.61 2.66
CA GLY A 30 18.49 -15.13 1.78
C GLY A 30 19.55 -14.25 2.44
N GLY A 31 19.39 -13.87 3.72
CA GLY A 31 20.41 -13.18 4.50
C GLY A 31 21.28 -14.17 5.28
N GLU A 32 22.59 -13.91 5.37
CA GLU A 32 23.52 -14.71 6.17
C GLU A 32 22.99 -14.90 7.59
N ARG A 33 22.62 -16.14 7.96
CA ARG A 33 22.33 -16.50 9.36
C ARG A 33 23.51 -17.27 9.93
N PRO A 34 24.06 -16.88 11.10
CA PRO A 34 24.91 -17.78 11.85
C PRO A 34 24.12 -19.04 12.20
N VAL A 35 24.71 -20.21 11.96
CA VAL A 35 24.10 -21.50 12.26
C VAL A 35 23.92 -21.63 13.77
N THR A 36 22.69 -21.50 14.27
CA THR A 36 22.35 -21.82 15.66
C THR A 36 21.48 -23.07 15.70
N PHE A 37 21.93 -24.07 16.45
CA PHE A 37 21.18 -25.30 16.70
C PHE A 37 19.90 -24.96 17.50
N ALA A 38 18.74 -25.22 16.90
CA ALA A 38 17.45 -25.03 17.57
C ALA A 38 17.13 -26.27 18.43
N ASN A 39 17.06 -26.05 19.75
CA ASN A 39 16.56 -27.07 20.69
C ASN A 39 15.02 -27.13 20.60
N ALA A 40 14.45 -28.34 20.63
CA ALA A 40 13.07 -28.65 20.28
C ALA A 40 12.01 -28.23 21.32
N SER A 41 12.19 -27.08 22.00
CA SER A 41 11.15 -26.52 22.87
C SER A 41 10.36 -25.46 22.11
N PHE A 42 9.15 -25.84 21.70
CA PHE A 42 8.15 -24.96 21.10
C PHE A 42 7.91 -23.72 21.95
N VAL A 43 8.38 -22.57 21.47
CA VAL A 43 7.70 -21.29 21.70
C VAL A 43 7.27 -20.80 20.32
N ALA A 44 6.03 -21.15 19.96
CA ALA A 44 5.32 -20.56 18.83
C ALA A 44 5.13 -19.06 19.12
N GLY A 45 6.13 -18.24 18.82
CA GLY A 45 6.07 -16.82 19.20
C GLY A 45 7.09 -15.88 18.57
N LYS A 46 8.13 -16.36 17.86
CA LYS A 46 9.14 -15.47 17.24
C LYS A 46 9.52 -15.78 15.80
N ALA A 47 8.97 -16.84 15.19
CA ALA A 47 9.38 -17.33 13.87
C ALA A 47 8.60 -16.76 12.66
N ARG A 48 7.82 -15.68 12.81
CA ARG A 48 6.91 -15.18 11.75
C ARG A 48 7.05 -13.69 11.41
N LEU A 49 8.19 -13.08 11.71
CA LEU A 49 8.42 -11.68 11.35
C LEU A 49 9.26 -11.65 10.07
N ALA A 50 8.58 -11.48 8.94
CA ALA A 50 9.22 -10.94 7.75
C ALA A 50 9.65 -9.52 8.11
N GLY A 51 10.94 -9.29 8.32
CA GLY A 51 11.46 -7.93 8.48
C GLY A 51 11.40 -7.17 7.15
N GLU A 52 11.51 -5.83 7.19
CA GLU A 52 11.59 -4.96 6.00
C GLU A 52 12.60 -5.48 4.95
N GLU A 53 13.73 -6.03 5.41
CA GLU A 53 14.76 -6.70 4.61
C GLU A 53 14.16 -7.69 3.60
N SER A 54 13.20 -8.51 4.05
CA SER A 54 12.56 -9.55 3.23
C SER A 54 11.57 -8.97 2.21
N CYS A 55 10.86 -7.91 2.60
CA CYS A 55 9.93 -7.21 1.71
C CYS A 55 10.68 -6.44 0.63
N SER A 56 11.85 -5.87 0.97
CA SER A 56 12.65 -5.04 0.09
C SER A 56 13.20 -5.79 -1.14
N VAL A 57 13.32 -7.12 -1.06
CA VAL A 57 13.68 -7.98 -2.20
C VAL A 57 12.75 -7.76 -3.39
N CYS A 58 11.45 -7.55 -3.13
CA CYS A 58 10.43 -7.37 -4.17
C CYS A 58 9.89 -5.93 -4.22
N HIS A 59 9.88 -5.22 -3.09
CA HIS A 59 9.24 -3.93 -2.92
C HIS A 59 10.25 -2.83 -2.66
N GLN A 60 10.40 -1.92 -3.62
CA GLN A 60 11.26 -0.74 -3.49
C GLN A 60 10.43 0.51 -3.32
N THR A 61 10.97 1.53 -2.68
CA THR A 61 10.29 2.83 -2.58
C THR A 61 10.36 3.53 -3.94
N TYR A 62 9.20 3.84 -4.54
CA TYR A 62 9.14 4.59 -5.78
C TYR A 62 9.50 6.06 -5.54
N LYS A 63 10.48 6.58 -6.32
CA LYS A 63 11.04 7.93 -6.17
C LYS A 63 11.28 8.26 -4.69
N PRO A 64 12.25 7.61 -4.02
CA PRO A 64 12.51 7.85 -2.61
C PRO A 64 12.92 9.31 -2.37
N GLN A 65 12.70 9.81 -1.15
CA GLN A 65 13.09 11.18 -0.77
C GLN A 65 14.61 11.35 -0.87
N GLY A 66 15.38 10.41 -0.29
CA GLY A 66 16.82 10.53 -0.13
C GLY A 66 17.19 11.83 0.59
N ASP A 67 18.32 12.42 0.21
CA ASP A 67 18.81 13.70 0.77
C ASP A 67 18.28 14.93 0.00
N SER A 68 17.35 14.74 -0.95
CA SER A 68 16.80 15.82 -1.75
C SER A 68 15.91 16.73 -0.88
N PRO A 69 16.00 18.07 -1.03
CA PRO A 69 15.06 18.98 -0.38
C PRO A 69 13.68 18.99 -1.03
N ASP A 70 13.53 18.42 -2.24
CA ASP A 70 12.26 18.39 -2.96
C ASP A 70 11.37 17.26 -2.43
N GLU A 71 10.35 17.59 -1.65
CA GLU A 71 9.41 16.62 -1.07
C GLU A 71 8.44 15.99 -2.08
N PHE A 72 8.22 16.65 -3.23
CA PHE A 72 7.16 16.30 -4.16
C PHE A 72 7.69 15.65 -5.45
N VAL A 73 6.87 14.78 -6.05
CA VAL A 73 7.21 14.12 -7.33
C VAL A 73 7.24 15.11 -8.49
N THR A 74 6.38 16.13 -8.44
CA THR A 74 6.39 17.29 -9.33
C THR A 74 6.25 18.57 -8.50
N PRO A 75 6.75 19.73 -8.97
CA PRO A 75 6.62 20.99 -8.23
C PRO A 75 5.14 21.32 -7.94
N PRO A 76 4.75 21.57 -6.67
CA PRO A 76 3.39 21.96 -6.33
C PRO A 76 3.09 23.41 -6.75
N PRO A 77 1.82 23.79 -6.84
CA PRO A 77 1.43 25.18 -7.01
C PRO A 77 1.88 26.04 -5.80
N PRO A 78 2.16 27.35 -5.97
CA PRO A 78 2.67 28.22 -4.90
C PRO A 78 1.79 28.35 -3.65
N LYS A 79 0.50 27.98 -3.73
CA LYS A 79 -0.46 28.03 -2.62
C LYS A 79 -1.16 26.68 -2.46
N LEU A 80 -0.41 25.66 -2.04
CA LEU A 80 -0.97 24.32 -1.85
C LEU A 80 -1.91 24.24 -0.63
N GLY A 81 -1.58 24.91 0.48
CA GLY A 81 -2.32 24.77 1.74
C GLY A 81 -2.37 23.31 2.19
N ASP A 82 -3.53 22.85 2.67
CA ASP A 82 -3.76 21.43 3.01
C ASP A 82 -4.20 20.56 1.81
N ALA A 83 -4.17 21.09 0.58
CA ALA A 83 -4.53 20.30 -0.60
C ALA A 83 -3.51 19.18 -0.83
N PHE A 84 -3.98 18.08 -1.42
CA PHE A 84 -3.11 16.96 -1.74
C PHE A 84 -2.16 17.31 -2.90
N TRP A 85 -0.89 16.95 -2.74
CA TRP A 85 0.08 16.85 -3.82
C TRP A 85 0.99 15.65 -3.56
N LEU A 86 1.34 14.91 -4.61
CA LEU A 86 2.05 13.64 -4.44
C LEU A 86 3.47 13.86 -3.92
N LYS A 87 3.74 13.35 -2.71
CA LYS A 87 5.07 13.32 -2.12
C LYS A 87 5.92 12.16 -2.66
N LYS A 88 7.24 12.32 -2.60
CA LYS A 88 8.21 11.26 -2.87
C LYS A 88 8.11 10.17 -1.80
N GLY A 89 8.38 8.93 -2.20
CA GLY A 89 8.31 7.77 -1.32
C GLY A 89 6.91 7.42 -0.78
N THR A 90 5.86 7.89 -1.44
CA THR A 90 4.47 7.47 -1.17
C THR A 90 4.24 6.00 -1.51
N PHE A 91 4.78 5.53 -2.63
CA PHE A 91 4.45 4.21 -3.16
C PHE A 91 5.58 3.20 -2.93
N LYS A 92 5.22 1.98 -2.55
CA LYS A 92 6.09 0.82 -2.69
C LYS A 92 5.81 0.18 -4.06
N THR A 93 6.86 -0.13 -4.79
CA THR A 93 6.78 -0.81 -6.09
C THR A 93 6.44 -2.28 -5.88
N ALA A 94 5.88 -2.96 -6.88
CA ALA A 94 5.77 -4.42 -6.90
C ALA A 94 6.41 -4.99 -8.17
N PRO A 95 6.85 -6.25 -8.20
CA PRO A 95 7.31 -6.90 -9.44
C PRO A 95 6.26 -6.81 -10.55
N ILE A 96 6.66 -6.44 -11.76
CA ILE A 96 5.76 -6.20 -12.91
C ILE A 96 6.05 -7.11 -14.11
N GLY A 97 6.97 -8.07 -13.96
CA GLY A 97 7.37 -8.95 -15.03
C GLY A 97 7.93 -10.27 -14.51
N HIS A 98 8.11 -11.23 -15.41
CA HIS A 98 8.53 -12.58 -15.07
C HIS A 98 9.94 -12.67 -14.47
N THR A 99 10.81 -11.68 -14.71
CA THR A 99 12.23 -11.72 -14.30
C THR A 99 12.40 -12.05 -12.82
N THR A 100 11.64 -11.39 -11.93
CA THR A 100 11.72 -11.63 -10.48
C THR A 100 11.18 -13.00 -10.09
N CYS A 101 10.13 -13.49 -10.76
CA CYS A 101 9.57 -14.80 -10.47
C CYS A 101 10.52 -15.93 -10.90
N PHE A 102 11.12 -15.77 -12.09
CA PHE A 102 11.96 -16.79 -12.71
C PHE A 102 13.38 -16.86 -12.13
N THR A 103 13.74 -15.99 -11.18
CA THR A 103 14.96 -16.21 -10.37
C THR A 103 14.85 -17.48 -9.53
N CYS A 104 13.62 -17.85 -9.12
CA CYS A 104 13.35 -19.07 -8.34
C CYS A 104 12.52 -20.09 -9.13
N HIS A 105 11.52 -19.64 -9.91
CA HIS A 105 10.68 -20.48 -10.75
C HIS A 105 11.26 -20.64 -12.16
N SER A 106 12.48 -21.18 -12.27
CA SER A 106 13.09 -21.51 -13.56
C SER A 106 12.72 -22.93 -14.00
N ALA A 107 13.02 -23.29 -15.26
CA ALA A 107 12.84 -24.65 -15.73
C ALA A 107 13.71 -25.67 -14.97
N ASP A 108 14.85 -25.22 -14.46
CA ASP A 108 15.88 -26.08 -13.86
C ASP A 108 15.83 -26.11 -12.32
N SER A 109 15.01 -25.27 -11.68
CA SER A 109 14.96 -25.20 -10.21
C SER A 109 14.15 -26.34 -9.58
N GLY A 110 13.34 -27.04 -10.37
CA GLY A 110 12.39 -28.04 -9.89
C GLY A 110 11.23 -27.47 -9.08
N MET A 111 11.09 -26.13 -8.99
CA MET A 111 10.00 -25.47 -8.27
C MET A 111 8.76 -25.28 -9.14
N THR A 112 7.58 -25.50 -8.57
CA THR A 112 6.30 -25.20 -9.20
C THR A 112 5.71 -23.90 -8.63
N PRO A 113 5.03 -23.07 -9.46
CA PRO A 113 4.75 -23.26 -10.88
C PRO A 113 5.99 -23.09 -11.77
N VAL A 114 6.03 -23.82 -12.89
CA VAL A 114 7.09 -23.70 -13.92
C VAL A 114 6.75 -22.60 -14.93
N PRO A 115 7.73 -21.97 -15.61
CA PRO A 115 7.49 -20.89 -16.57
C PRO A 115 6.48 -21.17 -17.67
N SER A 116 6.33 -22.44 -18.07
CA SER A 116 5.40 -22.87 -19.12
C SER A 116 3.95 -23.00 -18.66
N ASP A 117 3.67 -22.94 -17.35
CA ASP A 117 2.32 -23.05 -16.80
C ASP A 117 1.75 -21.66 -16.47
N CYS A 118 1.29 -20.97 -17.52
CA CYS A 118 0.74 -19.63 -17.41
C CYS A 118 -0.47 -19.56 -16.46
N ALA A 119 -1.30 -20.60 -16.45
CA ALA A 119 -2.55 -20.64 -15.68
C ALA A 119 -2.31 -20.85 -14.19
N ALA A 120 -1.19 -21.45 -13.80
CA ALA A 120 -0.81 -21.55 -12.39
C ALA A 120 -0.39 -20.19 -11.79
N CYS A 121 0.09 -19.25 -12.61
CA CYS A 121 0.44 -17.90 -12.18
C CYS A 121 -0.68 -16.88 -12.40
N HIS A 122 -1.38 -16.96 -13.54
CA HIS A 122 -2.39 -15.98 -13.94
C HIS A 122 -3.81 -16.48 -13.65
N SER A 123 -4.55 -15.71 -12.85
CA SER A 123 -5.97 -15.93 -12.61
C SER A 123 -6.80 -14.78 -13.17
N LEU A 124 -8.09 -15.01 -13.37
CA LEU A 124 -9.02 -13.95 -13.72
C LEU A 124 -8.99 -12.84 -12.66
N LYS A 125 -9.01 -11.60 -13.15
CA LYS A 125 -8.98 -10.42 -12.31
C LYS A 125 -10.32 -10.29 -11.57
N PRO A 126 -10.31 -10.24 -10.23
CA PRO A 126 -11.54 -9.97 -9.49
C PRO A 126 -11.94 -8.50 -9.64
N ALA A 127 -13.19 -8.20 -9.27
CA ALA A 127 -13.66 -6.83 -9.15
C ALA A 127 -12.73 -6.03 -8.22
N GLN A 128 -12.22 -4.91 -8.73
CA GLN A 128 -11.35 -4.05 -7.94
C GLN A 128 -12.19 -3.14 -7.05
N PRO A 129 -11.83 -2.98 -5.77
CA PRO A 129 -12.49 -2.00 -4.92
C PRO A 129 -12.24 -0.59 -5.45
N LYS A 130 -13.14 0.33 -5.12
CA LYS A 130 -12.95 1.75 -5.42
C LYS A 130 -11.63 2.24 -4.80
N ALA A 131 -10.82 2.94 -5.59
CA ALA A 131 -9.60 3.59 -5.13
C ALA A 131 -9.88 5.04 -4.72
N ASP A 132 -9.08 5.54 -3.78
CA ASP A 132 -9.12 6.94 -3.33
C ASP A 132 -8.26 7.80 -4.26
N VAL A 133 -8.77 8.06 -5.46
CA VAL A 133 -8.08 8.76 -6.57
C VAL A 133 -8.90 9.96 -7.06
N ASP A 134 -8.21 10.98 -7.56
CA ASP A 134 -8.80 12.11 -8.29
C ASP A 134 -8.06 12.29 -9.63
N GLU A 135 -8.72 11.92 -10.73
CA GLU A 135 -8.13 11.98 -12.09
C GLU A 135 -7.83 13.41 -12.54
N LYS A 136 -8.60 14.40 -12.06
CA LYS A 136 -8.31 15.80 -12.36
C LYS A 136 -7.03 16.22 -11.64
N LEU A 137 -6.89 15.85 -10.37
CA LEU A 137 -5.68 16.17 -9.61
C LEU A 137 -4.43 15.49 -10.19
N ILE A 138 -4.55 14.24 -10.65
CA ILE A 138 -3.49 13.54 -11.38
C ILE A 138 -3.06 14.31 -12.63
N ALA A 139 -4.03 14.80 -13.42
CA ALA A 139 -3.74 15.59 -14.61
C ALA A 139 -3.09 16.94 -14.27
N ASP A 140 -3.56 17.62 -13.22
CA ASP A 140 -3.01 18.90 -12.76
C ASP A 140 -1.56 18.74 -12.26
N MET A 141 -1.23 17.60 -11.63
CA MET A 141 0.14 17.24 -11.22
C MET A 141 1.07 16.90 -12.40
N LYS A 142 0.53 16.71 -13.61
CA LYS A 142 1.25 16.31 -14.83
C LYS A 142 2.06 15.02 -14.66
N ILE A 143 1.51 14.07 -13.93
CA ILE A 143 2.12 12.76 -13.72
C ILE A 143 1.76 11.83 -14.87
N ASP A 144 2.76 11.25 -15.52
CA ASP A 144 2.63 10.30 -16.62
C ASP A 144 3.20 8.91 -16.33
N ASP A 145 3.78 8.67 -15.14
CA ASP A 145 4.24 7.35 -14.73
C ASP A 145 3.08 6.36 -14.61
N LYS A 146 2.93 5.52 -15.64
CA LYS A 146 1.85 4.53 -15.73
C LYS A 146 1.87 3.53 -14.58
N ARG A 147 3.05 3.08 -14.13
CA ARG A 147 3.17 2.05 -13.10
C ARG A 147 2.63 2.56 -11.77
N MET A 148 3.06 3.75 -11.38
CA MET A 148 2.57 4.39 -10.16
C MET A 148 1.06 4.64 -10.24
N LEU A 149 0.58 5.21 -11.34
CA LEU A 149 -0.83 5.50 -11.49
C LEU A 149 -1.70 4.25 -11.50
N ASP A 150 -1.20 3.13 -12.05
CA ASP A 150 -1.89 1.85 -12.00
C ASP A 150 -1.92 1.31 -10.56
N SER A 151 -0.81 1.36 -9.80
CA SER A 151 -0.80 0.96 -8.39
C SER A 151 -1.80 1.76 -7.54
N TRP A 152 -1.94 3.06 -7.81
CA TRP A 152 -2.90 3.88 -7.09
C TRP A 152 -4.35 3.59 -7.52
N ARG A 153 -4.63 3.47 -8.83
CA ARG A 153 -5.96 3.16 -9.37
C ARG A 153 -6.46 1.76 -9.01
N LEU A 154 -5.55 0.80 -8.87
CA LEU A 154 -5.85 -0.58 -8.46
C LEU A 154 -5.88 -0.75 -6.94
N ARG A 155 -5.66 0.34 -6.19
CA ARG A 155 -5.61 0.32 -4.73
C ARG A 155 -4.52 -0.62 -4.18
N ASP A 156 -3.45 -0.81 -4.94
CA ASP A 156 -2.23 -1.44 -4.47
C ASP A 156 -1.45 -0.51 -3.53
N SER A 157 -1.78 0.78 -3.53
CA SER A 157 -1.25 1.75 -2.57
C SER A 157 -2.20 2.94 -2.35
N SER A 158 -1.98 3.66 -1.24
CA SER A 158 -2.70 4.89 -0.90
C SER A 158 -1.89 6.12 -1.32
N GLY A 159 -2.54 7.13 -1.90
CA GLY A 159 -1.86 8.36 -2.33
C GLY A 159 -1.39 9.24 -1.17
N LYS A 160 -2.00 9.15 0.01
CA LYS A 160 -1.65 9.99 1.19
C LYS A 160 -0.77 9.31 2.23
N TYR A 161 -0.53 8.00 2.11
CA TYR A 161 0.38 7.32 3.02
C TYR A 161 1.81 7.37 2.47
N GLN A 162 2.69 8.08 3.16
CA GLN A 162 4.11 8.16 2.79
C GLN A 162 4.92 7.08 3.52
N HIS A 163 5.30 6.02 2.82
CA HIS A 163 6.14 4.95 3.39
C HIS A 163 7.52 5.45 3.81
N ALA A 164 8.07 6.45 3.10
CA ALA A 164 9.38 7.02 3.39
C ALA A 164 9.38 8.14 4.44
N TYR A 165 8.22 8.46 5.03
CA TYR A 165 8.17 9.41 6.13
C TYR A 165 8.82 8.78 7.36
N ALA A 166 9.66 9.51 8.10
CA ALA A 166 10.47 8.95 9.19
C ALA A 166 9.66 8.09 10.19
N ALA A 167 8.48 8.56 10.61
CA ALA A 167 7.64 7.81 11.55
C ALA A 167 7.03 6.52 10.96
N HIS A 168 7.00 6.37 9.64
CA HIS A 168 6.52 5.18 8.93
C HIS A 168 7.65 4.30 8.41
N SER A 169 8.80 4.87 8.04
CA SER A 169 9.92 4.14 7.45
C SER A 169 10.60 3.20 8.44
N ASP A 170 10.52 3.52 9.73
CA ASP A 170 11.12 2.73 10.80
C ASP A 170 10.18 1.61 11.29
N MET A 171 8.97 1.51 10.72
CA MET A 171 8.01 0.47 11.06
C MET A 171 8.16 -0.73 10.14
N GLU A 172 8.06 -1.92 10.73
CA GLU A 172 7.97 -3.16 9.96
C GLU A 172 6.68 -3.22 9.14
N CYS A 173 6.76 -3.72 7.89
CA CYS A 173 5.61 -3.94 7.02
C CYS A 173 4.43 -4.63 7.73
N ALA A 174 4.74 -5.64 8.55
CA ALA A 174 3.75 -6.45 9.27
C ALA A 174 3.00 -5.68 10.38
N THR A 175 3.45 -4.49 10.75
CA THR A 175 2.75 -3.59 11.68
C THR A 175 1.43 -3.10 11.08
N CYS A 176 1.41 -2.87 9.77
CA CYS A 176 0.23 -2.33 9.08
C CYS A 176 -0.42 -3.35 8.14
N HIS A 177 0.37 -4.26 7.56
CA HIS A 177 -0.10 -5.25 6.61
C HIS A 177 -0.24 -6.63 7.25
N ASN A 178 -1.32 -7.34 6.92
CA ASN A 178 -1.44 -8.76 7.24
C ASN A 178 -0.72 -9.60 6.18
N VAL A 179 0.62 -9.59 6.23
CA VAL A 179 1.46 -10.16 5.18
C VAL A 179 1.16 -11.65 4.93
N VAL A 180 0.85 -12.42 5.97
CA VAL A 180 0.52 -13.85 5.80
C VAL A 180 -0.80 -14.08 5.07
N LYS A 181 -1.74 -13.13 5.08
CA LYS A 181 -2.99 -13.24 4.32
C LYS A 181 -2.93 -12.57 2.95
N MET A 182 -1.84 -11.85 2.63
CA MET A 182 -1.75 -11.10 1.40
C MET A 182 -1.63 -12.00 0.17
N ASN A 183 -2.52 -11.77 -0.79
CA ASN A 183 -2.47 -12.36 -2.11
C ASN A 183 -2.74 -11.28 -3.14
N THR A 184 -1.84 -11.12 -4.11
CA THR A 184 -1.99 -10.12 -5.19
C THR A 184 -3.25 -10.33 -6.04
N ALA A 185 -3.74 -11.58 -6.12
CA ALA A 185 -5.00 -11.91 -6.78
C ALA A 185 -6.25 -11.55 -5.96
N ASP A 186 -6.14 -11.24 -4.67
CA ASP A 186 -7.25 -10.77 -3.84
C ASP A 186 -7.00 -9.32 -3.36
N PRO A 187 -7.67 -8.31 -3.95
CA PRO A 187 -7.47 -6.91 -3.60
C PRO A 187 -7.91 -6.56 -2.17
N LEU A 188 -8.73 -7.37 -1.51
CA LEU A 188 -9.14 -7.12 -0.12
C LEU A 188 -8.00 -7.41 0.86
N THR A 189 -7.13 -8.36 0.54
CA THR A 189 -6.00 -8.75 1.40
C THR A 189 -4.88 -7.72 1.42
N LYS A 190 -4.78 -6.88 0.38
CA LYS A 190 -3.78 -5.80 0.27
C LYS A 190 -4.16 -4.54 1.06
N ARG A 191 -5.41 -4.45 1.53
CA ARG A 191 -5.93 -3.26 2.22
C ARG A 191 -5.39 -3.18 3.65
N VAL A 192 -4.81 -2.03 3.99
CA VAL A 192 -4.55 -1.65 5.38
C VAL A 192 -5.86 -1.17 6.03
N GLY A 193 -6.22 -1.76 7.17
CA GLY A 193 -7.39 -1.39 7.94
C GLY A 193 -7.15 -0.13 8.79
N ILE A 194 -8.20 0.60 9.15
CA ILE A 194 -8.09 1.79 10.00
C ILE A 194 -7.48 1.47 11.37
N ALA A 195 -7.68 0.25 11.88
CA ALA A 195 -7.08 -0.22 13.13
C ALA A 195 -5.54 -0.12 13.13
N SER A 196 -4.90 -0.34 11.99
CA SER A 196 -3.44 -0.19 11.86
C SER A 196 -2.98 1.27 12.01
N CYS A 197 -3.83 2.22 11.61
CA CYS A 197 -3.56 3.65 11.79
C CYS A 197 -3.97 4.13 13.18
N ALA A 198 -4.97 3.48 13.79
CA ALA A 198 -5.58 3.89 15.06
C ALA A 198 -4.60 3.87 16.23
N MET A 199 -3.56 3.04 16.16
CA MET A 199 -2.50 2.99 17.17
C MET A 199 -1.77 4.33 17.38
N CYS A 200 -1.79 5.23 16.39
CA CYS A 200 -1.09 6.53 16.46
C CYS A 200 -1.95 7.73 16.04
N HIS A 201 -2.90 7.54 15.13
CA HIS A 201 -3.70 8.62 14.54
C HIS A 201 -5.11 8.74 15.12
N VAL A 202 -5.44 7.94 16.14
CA VAL A 202 -6.70 7.98 16.86
C VAL A 202 -6.40 8.07 18.36
N THR A 203 -7.08 8.98 19.03
CA THR A 203 -6.95 9.23 20.46
C THR A 203 -8.33 9.20 21.10
N ALA A 204 -8.41 9.36 22.43
CA ALA A 204 -9.69 9.46 23.12
C ALA A 204 -10.45 10.74 22.68
N THR A 205 -9.76 11.87 22.60
CA THR A 205 -10.36 13.15 22.19
C THR A 205 -9.55 13.87 21.12
N ALA A 206 -10.16 14.82 20.41
CA ALA A 206 -9.43 15.66 19.44
C ALA A 206 -8.36 16.54 20.09
N GLY A 207 -8.50 16.88 21.37
CA GLY A 207 -7.51 17.65 22.13
C GLY A 207 -6.17 16.92 22.29
N ASP A 208 -6.19 15.59 22.22
CA ASP A 208 -5.01 14.74 22.36
C ASP A 208 -4.22 14.59 21.05
N GLY A 209 -4.68 15.22 19.96
CA GLY A 209 -3.94 15.31 18.69
C GLY A 209 -4.18 14.17 17.70
N GLY A 210 -5.08 13.24 17.98
CA GLY A 210 -5.48 12.19 17.03
C GLY A 210 -6.01 12.78 15.74
N SER A 211 -5.33 12.51 14.61
CA SER A 211 -5.68 13.08 13.31
C SER A 211 -7.11 12.74 12.89
N LEU A 212 -7.59 11.53 13.21
CA LEU A 212 -8.97 11.15 12.93
C LEU A 212 -9.97 11.94 13.77
N ASN A 213 -9.73 12.06 15.08
CA ASN A 213 -10.60 12.79 16.01
C ASN A 213 -10.74 14.25 15.57
N VAL A 214 -9.62 14.89 15.23
CA VAL A 214 -9.61 16.29 14.76
C VAL A 214 -10.48 16.48 13.51
N GLU A 215 -10.38 15.58 12.52
CA GLU A 215 -11.17 15.68 11.29
C GLU A 215 -12.64 15.33 11.49
N VAL A 216 -12.94 14.38 12.39
CA VAL A 216 -14.33 14.03 12.74
C VAL A 216 -15.01 15.17 13.47
N ASP A 217 -14.36 15.80 14.45
CA ASP A 217 -14.88 16.99 15.15
C ASP A 217 -15.13 18.15 14.18
N ALA A 218 -14.19 18.39 13.26
CA ALA A 218 -14.35 19.43 12.24
C ALA A 218 -15.55 19.13 11.32
N ARG A 219 -15.73 17.87 10.92
CA ARG A 219 -16.88 17.39 10.13
C ARG A 219 -18.20 17.53 10.88
N GLN A 220 -18.23 17.32 12.19
CA GLN A 220 -19.44 17.50 13.00
C GLN A 220 -19.82 18.98 13.14
N LYS A 221 -18.82 19.87 13.25
CA LYS A 221 -19.02 21.33 13.29
C LYS A 221 -19.40 21.92 11.93
N ASP A 222 -18.86 21.35 10.85
CA ASP A 222 -19.17 21.73 9.47
C ASP A 222 -19.37 20.49 8.58
N ALA A 223 -20.62 20.23 8.21
CA ALA A 223 -20.97 19.14 7.29
C ALA A 223 -20.29 19.27 5.92
N LYS A 224 -19.81 20.48 5.53
CA LYS A 224 -19.09 20.74 4.27
C LYS A 224 -17.57 20.60 4.36
N PHE A 225 -17.01 20.37 5.54
CA PHE A 225 -15.58 20.10 5.74
C PHE A 225 -15.12 18.93 4.81
N GLN A 226 -13.83 18.65 4.65
CA GLN A 226 -13.39 17.47 3.90
C GLN A 226 -12.22 16.85 4.65
N CYS A 227 -12.29 15.54 4.91
CA CYS A 227 -11.19 14.83 5.55
C CYS A 227 -10.03 14.73 4.56
N ILE A 228 -8.92 15.39 4.85
CA ILE A 228 -7.76 15.53 3.99
C ILE A 228 -6.48 15.02 4.65
N LYS A 229 -6.46 14.63 5.92
CA LYS A 229 -5.26 14.03 6.51
C LYS A 229 -5.02 12.62 5.96
N CYS A 230 -6.07 11.84 5.77
CA CYS A 230 -5.96 10.45 5.28
C CYS A 230 -6.45 10.25 3.84
N HIS A 231 -7.40 11.06 3.38
CA HIS A 231 -8.13 10.81 2.14
C HIS A 231 -7.94 11.88 1.06
N ILE A 232 -8.07 11.49 -0.20
CA ILE A 232 -7.97 12.39 -1.36
C ILE A 232 -9.38 12.77 -1.83
N ALA A 233 -10.10 11.80 -2.40
CA ALA A 233 -11.48 11.94 -2.83
C ALA A 233 -12.47 11.41 -1.79
N PHE A 234 -12.09 10.40 -1.01
CA PHE A 234 -12.98 9.75 -0.04
C PHE A 234 -13.36 10.62 1.15
N GLY A 235 -12.58 11.66 1.47
CA GLY A 235 -12.89 12.57 2.58
C GLY A 235 -14.17 13.38 2.43
N LYS A 236 -14.77 13.36 1.22
CA LYS A 236 -16.06 13.96 0.89
C LYS A 236 -17.24 13.03 1.17
N LEU A 237 -16.98 11.74 1.41
CA LEU A 237 -18.00 10.74 1.65
C LEU A 237 -18.45 10.75 3.13
N PRO A 238 -19.60 10.14 3.45
CA PRO A 238 -20.01 9.93 4.83
C PRO A 238 -18.92 9.19 5.64
N ILE A 239 -18.82 9.52 6.93
CA ILE A 239 -17.90 8.84 7.85
C ILE A 239 -18.28 7.36 7.91
N PRO A 240 -17.37 6.42 7.56
CA PRO A 240 -17.64 5.00 7.70
C PRO A 240 -17.70 4.58 9.17
N GLU A 241 -18.55 3.59 9.49
CA GLU A 241 -18.64 3.00 10.83
C GLU A 241 -17.28 2.58 11.41
N SER A 242 -16.35 2.09 10.57
CA SER A 242 -15.02 1.70 11.01
C SER A 242 -14.22 2.85 11.66
N HIS A 243 -14.50 4.10 11.28
CA HIS A 243 -13.82 5.26 11.88
C HIS A 243 -14.42 5.61 13.24
N THR A 244 -15.76 5.63 13.34
CA THR A 244 -16.45 5.85 14.62
C THR A 244 -16.04 4.76 15.62
N LYS A 245 -16.04 3.49 15.20
CA LYS A 245 -15.60 2.38 16.03
C LYS A 245 -14.16 2.54 16.51
N ALA A 246 -13.24 2.97 15.65
CA ALA A 246 -11.84 3.19 16.04
C ALA A 246 -11.70 4.29 17.12
N ILE A 247 -12.49 5.37 17.02
CA ILE A 247 -12.54 6.42 18.06
C ILE A 247 -13.08 5.85 19.37
N THR A 248 -14.18 5.10 19.33
CA THR A 248 -14.76 4.49 20.52
C THR A 248 -13.80 3.50 21.19
N GLU A 249 -13.09 2.68 20.41
CA GLU A 249 -12.09 1.74 20.93
C GLU A 249 -10.88 2.44 21.56
N ALA A 250 -10.57 3.67 21.12
CA ALA A 250 -9.52 4.51 21.73
C ALA A 250 -9.98 5.26 22.99
N GLY A 251 -11.21 5.03 23.46
CA GLY A 251 -11.79 5.68 24.63
C GLY A 251 -12.53 6.99 24.34
N GLY A 252 -12.83 7.26 23.06
CA GLY A 252 -13.75 8.35 22.69
C GLY A 252 -15.22 7.97 22.89
N GLU A 253 -16.06 8.96 23.11
CA GLU A 253 -17.53 8.82 23.19
C GLU A 253 -18.19 8.93 21.80
#